data_AF-A0A238YDZ6-F1
#
_entry.id   AF-A0A238YDZ6-F1
#
_cell.length_a   1.000
_cell.length_b   1.000
_cell.length_c   1.000
_cell.angle_alpha   90.00
_cell.angle_beta   90.00
_cell.angle_gamma   90.00
#
_symmetry.space_group_name_H-M   'P 1'
#
loop_
_entity.id
_entity.type
_entity.pdbx_description
1 polymer ?
#
loop_
_entity_poly.entity_id
_entity_poly.type
_entity_poly.pdbx_seq_one_letter_code
_entity_poly.pdbx_strand_id
1 'polypeptide(L)' 'MDSLEKQALQVAKEIVVKFIEVGRISPANFAEHFAEIYSEVLRTVSGGAQTAAPGKKDA' A
#
# COMPACT_ATOMS: atom_id res chain seq x y z
N MET A 1 13.06 -8.82 -9.81
CA MET A 1 12.23 -8.42 -8.66
C MET A 1 12.62 -9.31 -7.52
N ASP A 2 13.02 -8.68 -6.43
CA ASP A 2 13.20 -9.32 -5.13
C ASP A 2 11.89 -10.01 -4.70
N SER A 3 11.98 -11.06 -3.87
CA SER A 3 10.79 -11.79 -3.40
C SER A 3 9.81 -10.86 -2.69
N LEU A 4 10.31 -9.88 -1.94
CA LEU A 4 9.50 -8.92 -1.20
C LEU A 4 8.72 -7.99 -2.14
N GLU A 5 9.36 -7.48 -3.19
CA GLU A 5 8.72 -6.64 -4.21
C GLU A 5 7.58 -7.40 -4.91
N LYS A 6 7.81 -8.67 -5.24
CA LYS A 6 6.79 -9.52 -5.86
C LYS A 6 5.59 -9.74 -4.93
N GLN A 7 5.84 -9.98 -3.64
CA GLN A 7 4.78 -10.13 -2.63
C GLN A 7 4.00 -8.83 -2.44
N ALA A 8 4.68 -7.68 -2.35
CA ALA A 8 4.05 -6.37 -2.26
C ALA A 8 3.18 -6.08 -3.49
N LEU A 9 3.65 -6.41 -4.69
CA LEU A 9 2.91 -6.22 -5.93
C LEU A 9 1.65 -7.09 -5.99
N GLN A 10 1.73 -8.34 -5.51
CA GLN A 10 0.58 -9.23 -5.44
C GLN A 10 -0.49 -8.70 -4.48
N VAL A 11 -0.08 -8.27 -3.28
CA VAL A 11 -0.99 -7.71 -2.28
C VAL A 11 -1.64 -6.43 -2.80
N ALA A 12 -0.86 -5.52 -3.41
CA ALA A 12 -1.39 -4.29 -4.00
C ALA A 12 -2.45 -4.58 -5.08
N LYS A 13 -2.20 -5.57 -5.95
CA LYS A 13 -3.17 -6.04 -6.95
C LYS A 13 -4.46 -6.53 -6.30
N GLU A 14 -4.38 -7.33 -5.24
CA GLU A 14 -5.57 -7.85 -4.54
C GLU A 14 -6.40 -6.73 -3.88
N ILE A 15 -5.74 -5.75 -3.23
CA ILE A 15 -6.40 -4.58 -2.64
C ILE A 15 -7.16 -3.79 -3.72
N VAL A 16 -6.51 -3.50 -4.85
CA VAL A 16 -7.13 -2.69 -5.90
C VAL A 16 -8.27 -3.42 -6.59
N VAL A 17 -8.13 -4.73 -6.84
CA VAL A 17 -9.25 -5.55 -7.34
C VAL A 17 -10.43 -5.50 -6.37
N LYS A 18 -10.19 -5.63 -5.06
CA LYS A 18 -11.25 -5.52 -4.06
C LYS A 18 -11.92 -4.14 -4.10
N PHE A 19 -11.15 -3.06 -4.22
CA PHE A 19 -11.71 -1.71 -4.32
C PHE A 19 -12.53 -1.50 -5.59
N ILE A 20 -12.18 -2.16 -6.69
CA ILE A 20 -12.99 -2.18 -7.91
C ILE A 20 -14.29 -2.96 -7.69
N GLU A 21 -14.22 -4.15 -7.09
CA GLU A 21 -15.40 -4.97 -6.76
C GLU A 21 -16.41 -4.24 -5.88
N VAL A 22 -15.94 -3.43 -4.92
CA VAL A 22 -16.80 -2.67 -4.00
C VAL A 22 -17.15 -1.25 -4.49
N GLY A 23 -16.73 -0.89 -5.71
CA GLY A 23 -17.06 0.41 -6.33
C GLY A 23 -16.35 1.63 -5.73
N ARG A 24 -15.20 1.44 -5.07
CA ARG A 24 -14.35 2.53 -4.53
C ARG A 24 -13.32 3.03 -5.52
N ILE A 25 -12.82 2.15 -6.38
CA ILE A 25 -11.99 2.45 -7.55
C ILE A 25 -12.76 1.94 -8.77
N SER A 26 -12.57 2.55 -9.93
CA SER A 26 -13.07 2.03 -11.20
C SER A 26 -11.90 1.49 -12.04
N PRO A 27 -12.14 0.60 -13.01
CA PRO A 27 -11.10 0.21 -13.96
C PRO A 27 -10.48 1.40 -14.71
N ALA A 28 -11.24 2.48 -14.92
CA ALA A 28 -10.81 3.65 -15.69
C ALA A 28 -9.80 4.54 -14.94
N ASN A 29 -9.90 4.63 -13.60
CA ASN A 29 -9.00 5.44 -12.76
C ASN A 29 -8.03 4.58 -11.94
N PHE A 30 -7.88 3.29 -12.27
CA PHE A 30 -6.95 2.37 -11.60
C PHE A 30 -5.51 2.92 -11.50
N ALA A 31 -5.01 3.51 -12.60
CA ALA A 31 -3.64 3.96 -12.70
C ALA A 31 -3.30 5.10 -11.72
N GLU A 32 -4.31 5.86 -11.30
CA GLU A 32 -4.18 6.95 -10.33
C GLU A 32 -3.94 6.43 -8.91
N HIS A 33 -4.38 5.21 -8.60
CA HIS A 33 -4.36 4.66 -7.23
C HIS A 33 -3.34 3.55 -7.01
N PHE A 34 -3.02 2.77 -8.05
CA PHE A 34 -2.23 1.55 -7.88
C PHE A 34 -0.82 1.82 -7.34
N ALA A 35 -0.16 2.88 -7.82
CA ALA A 35 1.19 3.22 -7.38
C ALA A 35 1.24 3.57 -5.88
N GLU A 36 0.29 4.36 -5.39
CA GLU A 36 0.22 4.75 -3.97
C GLU A 36 0.03 3.54 -3.06
N ILE A 37 -0.89 2.64 -3.44
CA ILE A 37 -1.18 1.42 -2.69
C ILE A 37 0.05 0.49 -2.70
N TYR A 38 0.68 0.29 -3.85
CA TYR A 38 1.90 -0.51 -3.95
C TYR A 38 3.04 0.06 -3.10
N SER A 39 3.28 1.37 -3.19
CA SER A 39 4.31 2.04 -2.40
C SER A 39 4.07 1.92 -0.90
N GLU A 40 2.83 2.04 -0.44
CA GLU A 40 2.49 1.92 0.98
C GLU A 40 2.66 0.49 1.51
N VAL A 41 2.26 -0.52 0.72
CA VAL A 41 2.49 -1.93 1.05
C VAL A 41 3.99 -2.21 1.12
N LEU A 42 4.76 -1.81 0.09
CA LEU A 42 6.20 -2.02 0.02
C LEU A 42 6.91 -1.35 1.21
N ARG A 43 6.59 -0.08 1.50
CA ARG A 43 7.13 0.67 2.64
C ARG A 43 6.89 -0.06 3.96
N THR A 44 5.68 -0.59 4.14
CA THR A 44 5.28 -1.29 5.37
C THR A 44 6.08 -2.58 5.55
N VAL A 45 6.22 -3.39 4.50
CA VAL A 45 6.91 -4.69 4.59
C VAL A 45 8.43 -4.58 4.55
N SER A 46 8.98 -3.50 3.98
CA SER A 46 10.42 -3.21 3.97
C SER A 46 10.94 -2.64 5.30
N GLY A 47 10.13 -2.64 6.36
CA GLY A 47 10.56 -2.20 7.70
C GLY A 47 10.38 -0.70 7.96
N GLY A 48 9.70 0.04 7.09
CA GLY A 48 9.33 1.45 7.28
C GLY A 48 8.32 1.71 8.40
N ALA A 49 7.92 0.66 9.14
CA ALA A 49 7.17 0.76 10.39
C ALA A 49 8.07 1.06 11.62
N GLN A 50 9.40 1.00 11.49
CA GLN A 50 10.33 1.45 12.53
C GLN A 50 10.72 2.92 12.33
N THR A 51 9.79 3.84 12.59
CA THR A 51 10.09 5.25 12.92
C THR A 51 8.90 6.04 13.46
N ALA A 52 7.68 5.49 13.46
CA ALA A 52 6.59 6.05 14.25
C ALA A 52 6.68 5.56 15.72
N ALA A 53 7.73 5.94 16.44
CA ALA A 53 7.73 5.83 17.89
C ALA A 53 6.75 6.88 18.48
N PRO A 54 5.96 6.53 19.51
CA PRO A 54 5.10 7.47 20.21
C PRO A 54 5.87 8.15 21.35
N GLY A 55 5.99 9.48 21.32
CA GLY A 55 6.47 10.31 22.43
C GLY A 55 5.81 11.69 22.35
N LYS A 56 4.66 11.88 23.00
CA LYS A 56 4.43 12.33 24.39
C LYS A 56 4.42 13.86 24.53
N LYS A 57 3.32 14.31 25.14
CA LYS A 57 2.91 15.66 25.54
C LYS A 57 4.03 16.55 26.13
N ASP A 58 3.72 17.85 26.10
CA ASP A 58 4.07 18.92 27.04
C ASP A 58 5.10 19.96 26.54
N ALA A 59 4.58 21.10 26.09
CA ALA A 59 5.06 22.45 26.39
C ALA A 59 3.87 23.43 26.34
#